data_AF-A0A2X2W9C1-F1
#
_entry.id   AF-A0A2X2W9C1-F1
#
_cell.length_a   1.000
_cell.length_b   1.000
_cell.length_c   1.000
_cell.angle_alpha   90.00
_cell.angle_beta   90.00
_cell.angle_gamma   90.00
#
_symmetry.space_group_name_H-M   'P 1'
#
loop_
_entity.id
_entity.type
_entity.pdbx_description
1 polymer ?
#
loop_
_entity_poly.entity_id
_entity_poly.type
_entity_poly.pdbx_seq_one_letter_code
_entity_poly.pdbx_strand_id
1 'polypeptide(L)'
;MMVELEVFDYDMDKAALIGPVSLAARFAADMGMTHHNFGLMADLSHFPTTYETSRRVVRTLRPYITHFHIGNAVVKEGCEAYGDQHPRFGFPESANDTEQLAEFFRVLKEEGFFYEKEPYVLSLEVKPWGDEDGEIILANTKRVINRAWALVED
;
A
#
# COMPACT_ATOMS: atom_id res chain seq x y z
N MET A 1 -18.38 -9.15 -10.52
CA MET A 1 -17.57 -7.92 -10.39
C MET A 1 -17.34 -7.70 -8.91
N MET A 2 -16.07 -7.62 -8.50
CA MET A 2 -15.72 -7.26 -7.13
C MET A 2 -15.88 -5.74 -6.97
N VAL A 3 -16.28 -5.32 -5.77
CA VAL A 3 -16.27 -3.92 -5.34
C VAL A 3 -15.24 -3.82 -4.23
N GLU A 4 -14.26 -2.95 -4.39
CA GLU A 4 -13.14 -2.85 -3.48
C GLU A 4 -13.09 -1.45 -2.88
N LEU A 5 -12.85 -1.39 -1.57
CA LEU A 5 -12.56 -0.15 -0.87
C LEU A 5 -11.07 -0.11 -0.57
N GLU A 6 -10.40 0.90 -1.10
CA GLU A 6 -9.05 1.24 -0.68
C GLU A 6 -9.08 2.07 0.61
N VAL A 7 -8.17 1.75 1.51
CA VAL A 7 -8.09 2.35 2.86
C VAL A 7 -7.13 3.55 2.81
N PHE A 8 -7.60 4.75 3.18
CA PHE A 8 -6.85 6.00 3.08
C PHE A 8 -6.55 6.62 4.46
N ASP A 9 -5.80 7.73 4.50
CA ASP A 9 -5.63 8.50 5.73
C ASP A 9 -6.94 9.14 6.24
N TYR A 10 -6.98 9.53 7.51
CA TYR A 10 -8.15 10.15 8.16
C TYR A 10 -7.90 11.57 8.69
N ASP A 11 -6.64 12.01 8.76
CA ASP A 11 -6.26 13.32 9.30
C ASP A 11 -5.05 13.97 8.62
N MET A 12 -4.61 13.46 7.46
CA MET A 12 -3.37 13.91 6.81
C MET A 12 -3.60 14.63 5.47
N ASP A 13 -4.07 13.93 4.43
CA ASP A 13 -4.24 14.46 3.07
C ASP A 13 -5.68 14.30 2.59
N LYS A 14 -6.14 13.05 2.47
CA LYS A 14 -7.50 12.75 2.01
C LYS A 14 -8.53 12.99 3.11
N ALA A 15 -8.14 12.81 4.38
CA ALA A 15 -9.02 12.90 5.54
C ALA A 15 -10.32 12.08 5.36
N ALA A 16 -10.16 10.83 4.91
CA ALA A 16 -11.26 9.93 4.59
C ALA A 16 -11.96 9.40 5.85
N LEU A 17 -13.23 9.02 5.69
CA LEU A 17 -14.05 8.48 6.78
C LEU A 17 -13.56 7.11 7.27
N ILE A 18 -13.04 6.28 6.35
CA ILE A 18 -12.49 4.96 6.65
C ILE A 18 -10.98 5.03 6.48
N GLY A 19 -10.26 5.16 7.61
CA GLY A 19 -8.81 5.21 7.60
C GLY A 19 -8.10 4.18 8.48
N PRO A 20 -8.19 4.23 9.82
CA PRO A 20 -7.51 3.25 10.66
C PRO A 20 -7.93 1.82 10.29
N VAL A 21 -6.98 0.89 10.16
CA VAL A 21 -7.31 -0.45 9.61
C VAL A 21 -8.28 -1.25 10.47
N SER A 22 -8.39 -0.95 11.76
CA SER A 22 -9.41 -1.54 12.63
C SER A 22 -10.83 -1.12 12.23
N LEU A 23 -11.02 0.12 11.80
CA LEU A 23 -12.29 0.63 11.31
C LEU A 23 -12.61 0.06 9.92
N ALA A 24 -11.61 -0.01 9.04
CA ALA A 24 -11.77 -0.63 7.72
C ALA A 24 -12.16 -2.12 7.82
N ALA A 25 -11.50 -2.88 8.71
CA ALA A 25 -11.84 -4.29 8.96
C ALA A 25 -13.27 -4.46 9.48
N ARG A 26 -13.71 -3.60 10.40
CA ARG A 26 -15.09 -3.62 10.91
C ARG A 26 -16.08 -3.33 9.78
N PHE A 27 -15.82 -2.30 8.98
CA PHE A 27 -16.66 -1.96 7.83
C PHE A 27 -16.77 -3.13 6.84
N ALA A 28 -15.65 -3.76 6.50
CA ALA A 28 -15.63 -4.91 5.60
C ALA A 28 -16.39 -6.12 6.17
N ALA A 29 -16.27 -6.38 7.47
CA ALA A 29 -17.05 -7.41 8.14
C ALA A 29 -18.56 -7.15 8.04
N ASP A 30 -18.99 -5.90 8.28
CA ASP A 30 -20.39 -5.49 8.19
C ASP A 30 -20.91 -5.62 6.74
N MET A 31 -20.12 -5.19 5.76
CA MET A 31 -20.45 -5.34 4.34
C MET A 31 -20.58 -6.81 3.94
N GLY A 32 -19.65 -7.67 4.39
CA GLY A 32 -19.63 -9.11 4.10
C GLY A 32 -20.85 -9.88 4.59
N MET A 33 -21.64 -9.31 5.51
CA MET A 33 -22.93 -9.90 5.94
C MET A 33 -24.00 -9.90 4.84
N THR A 34 -23.92 -8.96 3.90
CA THR A 34 -24.95 -8.76 2.86
C THR A 34 -24.39 -8.64 1.44
N HIS A 35 -23.09 -8.35 1.29
CA HIS A 35 -22.41 -8.10 0.02
C HIS A 35 -21.15 -8.97 -0.06
N HIS A 36 -21.29 -10.20 -0.56
CA HIS A 36 -20.17 -11.15 -0.63
C HIS A 36 -19.16 -10.85 -1.75
N ASN A 37 -19.44 -9.87 -2.62
CA ASN A 37 -18.52 -9.40 -3.66
C ASN A 37 -17.77 -8.13 -3.25
N PHE A 38 -17.61 -7.89 -1.94
CA PHE A 38 -16.89 -6.76 -1.38
C PHE A 38 -15.51 -7.19 -0.84
N GLY A 39 -14.50 -6.35 -1.01
CA GLY A 39 -13.14 -6.56 -0.48
C GLY A 39 -12.45 -5.25 -0.12
N LEU A 40 -11.26 -5.37 0.46
CA LEU A 40 -10.38 -4.26 0.77
C LEU A 40 -9.13 -4.31 -0.08
N MET A 41 -8.69 -3.13 -0.49
CA MET A 41 -7.40 -2.90 -1.09
C MET A 41 -6.45 -2.28 -0.05
N ALA A 42 -5.24 -2.81 0.04
CA ALA A 42 -4.20 -2.29 0.92
C ALA A 42 -3.03 -1.76 0.08
N ASP A 43 -2.84 -0.44 0.07
CA ASP A 43 -1.65 0.21 -0.49
C ASP A 43 -0.61 0.49 0.59
N LEU A 44 0.64 0.14 0.30
CA LEU A 44 1.80 0.50 1.11
C LEU A 44 1.95 2.02 1.34
N SER A 45 1.51 2.88 0.42
CA SER A 45 1.56 4.36 0.58
C SER A 45 0.72 4.83 1.78
N HIS A 46 -0.41 4.18 2.06
CA HIS A 46 -1.34 4.59 3.12
C HIS A 46 -0.91 4.17 4.51
N PHE A 47 -0.06 3.15 4.64
CA PHE A 47 0.33 2.66 5.97
C PHE A 47 1.01 3.75 6.81
N PRO A 48 2.01 4.51 6.31
CA PRO A 48 2.57 5.62 7.07
C PRO A 48 1.59 6.79 7.25
N THR A 49 0.64 7.00 6.33
CA THR A 49 -0.36 8.09 6.45
C THR A 49 -1.47 7.77 7.45
N THR A 50 -1.69 6.50 7.78
CA THR A 50 -2.56 6.05 8.90
C THR A 50 -1.78 5.78 10.19
N TYR A 51 -0.46 6.01 10.21
CA TYR A 51 0.46 5.74 11.33
C TYR A 51 0.58 4.24 11.69
N GLU A 52 0.45 3.37 10.68
CA GLU A 52 0.42 1.92 10.85
C GLU A 52 1.58 1.23 10.15
N THR A 53 1.84 -0.02 10.53
CA THR A 53 2.91 -0.83 9.96
C THR A 53 2.34 -1.89 9.05
N SER A 54 3.11 -2.33 8.05
CA SER A 54 2.74 -3.44 7.15
C SER A 54 2.20 -4.66 7.91
N ARG A 55 2.87 -5.04 9.00
CA ARG A 55 2.47 -6.15 9.86
C ARG A 55 1.10 -5.94 10.51
N ARG A 56 0.82 -4.73 11.01
CA ARG A 56 -0.46 -4.41 11.63
C ARG A 56 -1.57 -4.39 10.59
N VAL A 57 -1.36 -3.71 9.46
CA VAL A 57 -2.35 -3.55 8.41
C VAL A 57 -2.72 -4.89 7.80
N VAL A 58 -1.73 -5.61 7.25
CA VAL A 58 -1.96 -6.88 6.53
C VAL A 58 -2.66 -7.89 7.43
N ARG A 59 -2.22 -8.06 8.68
CA ARG A 59 -2.85 -9.03 9.60
C ARG A 59 -4.28 -8.67 9.97
N THR A 60 -4.55 -7.39 10.19
CA THR A 60 -5.88 -6.92 10.59
C THR A 60 -6.87 -7.04 9.43
N LEU A 61 -6.43 -6.72 8.22
CA LEU A 61 -7.28 -6.75 7.03
C LEU A 61 -7.33 -8.13 6.36
N ARG A 62 -6.45 -9.08 6.72
CA ARG A 62 -6.23 -10.37 6.04
C ARG A 62 -7.49 -11.08 5.52
N PRO A 63 -8.60 -11.20 6.29
CA PRO A 63 -9.79 -11.91 5.81
C PRO A 63 -10.52 -11.21 4.65
N TYR A 64 -10.22 -9.93 4.42
CA TYR A 64 -10.97 -9.06 3.52
C TYR A 64 -10.13 -8.53 2.35
N ILE A 65 -8.81 -8.74 2.37
CA ILE A 65 -7.93 -8.23 1.31
C ILE A 65 -8.20 -8.98 0.01
N THR A 66 -8.37 -8.24 -1.07
CA THR A 66 -8.54 -8.77 -2.44
C THR A 66 -7.46 -8.28 -3.39
N HIS A 67 -6.82 -7.14 -3.08
CA HIS A 67 -5.84 -6.47 -3.93
C HIS A 67 -4.82 -5.71 -3.06
N PHE A 68 -3.57 -5.69 -3.50
CA PHE A 68 -2.52 -4.83 -2.93
C PHE A 68 -2.01 -3.81 -3.94
N HIS A 69 -1.72 -2.61 -3.45
CA HIS A 69 -0.93 -1.63 -4.18
C HIS A 69 0.43 -1.41 -3.50
N ILE A 70 1.39 -0.93 -4.30
CA ILE A 70 2.71 -0.50 -3.86
C ILE A 70 2.88 0.94 -4.33
N GLY A 71 2.71 1.88 -3.40
CA GLY A 71 3.00 3.29 -3.58
C GLY A 71 3.94 3.86 -2.51
N ASN A 72 4.08 5.19 -2.55
CA ASN A 72 4.89 5.96 -1.62
C ASN A 72 4.14 7.24 -1.21
N ALA A 73 4.52 7.82 -0.07
CA ALA A 73 3.90 9.04 0.46
C ALA A 73 4.95 9.87 1.21
N VAL A 74 4.67 11.17 1.43
CA VAL A 74 5.49 12.03 2.29
C VAL A 74 4.67 12.43 3.50
N VAL A 75 5.06 11.99 4.69
CA VAL A 75 4.27 12.21 5.93
C VAL A 75 4.75 13.38 6.78
N LYS A 76 5.79 14.08 6.32
CA LYS A 76 6.36 15.23 7.04
C LYS A 76 5.70 16.53 6.58
N GLU A 77 4.92 17.14 7.47
CA GLU A 77 4.20 18.37 7.17
C GLU A 77 5.16 19.48 6.70
N GLY A 78 4.74 20.20 5.66
CA GLY A 78 5.53 21.27 5.03
C GLY A 78 6.60 20.80 4.05
N CYS A 79 6.80 19.49 3.86
CA CYS A 79 7.65 18.97 2.80
C CYS A 79 6.93 18.91 1.45
N GLU A 80 7.71 18.91 0.37
CA GLU A 80 7.19 18.73 -0.98
C GLU A 80 6.54 17.36 -1.13
N ALA A 81 5.45 17.29 -1.91
CA ALA A 81 4.64 16.09 -2.09
C ALA A 81 4.01 15.53 -0.79
N TYR A 82 3.83 16.37 0.25
CA TYR A 82 3.14 15.98 1.49
C TYR A 82 1.79 15.31 1.21
N GLY A 83 1.55 14.21 1.93
CA GLY A 83 0.36 13.39 1.81
C GLY A 83 0.50 12.20 0.85
N ASP A 84 -0.66 11.69 0.47
CA ASP A 84 -0.83 10.58 -0.45
C ASP A 84 -0.76 11.08 -1.91
N GLN A 85 0.47 11.35 -2.34
CA GLN A 85 0.76 11.92 -3.66
C GLN A 85 1.48 10.97 -4.61
N HIS A 86 1.86 9.78 -4.14
CA HIS A 86 2.49 8.73 -4.93
C HIS A 86 3.78 9.18 -5.67
N PRO A 87 4.73 9.89 -5.03
CA PRO A 87 6.01 10.18 -5.66
C PRO A 87 6.82 8.89 -5.89
N ARG A 88 7.86 8.97 -6.71
CA ARG A 88 8.79 7.84 -6.90
C ARG A 88 9.41 7.36 -5.59
N PHE A 89 9.94 6.14 -5.58
CA PHE A 89 10.78 5.66 -4.48
C PHE A 89 12.10 6.46 -4.41
N GLY A 90 12.57 6.68 -3.18
CA GLY A 90 13.74 7.54 -2.90
C GLY A 90 13.49 9.02 -3.17
N PHE A 91 12.24 9.48 -3.17
CA PHE A 91 11.90 10.89 -3.21
C PHE A 91 12.28 11.56 -1.87
N PRO A 92 12.75 12.83 -1.85
CA PRO A 92 13.14 13.51 -0.62
C PRO A 92 12.05 13.42 0.46
N GLU A 93 12.43 13.03 1.68
CA GLU A 93 11.53 12.89 2.84
C GLU A 93 10.34 11.92 2.67
N SER A 94 10.34 11.09 1.63
CA SER A 94 9.31 10.06 1.43
C SER A 94 9.45 8.89 2.41
N ALA A 95 8.32 8.27 2.73
CA ALA A 95 8.21 7.31 3.81
C ALA A 95 8.62 5.88 3.41
N ASN A 96 8.40 5.51 2.15
CA ASN A 96 8.67 4.17 1.66
C ASN A 96 9.84 4.16 0.67
N ASP A 97 10.77 3.23 0.89
CA ASP A 97 11.77 2.80 -0.08
C ASP A 97 11.92 1.27 0.04
N THR A 98 13.04 0.76 -0.47
CA THR A 98 13.43 -0.64 -0.56
C THR A 98 13.28 -1.39 0.76
N GLU A 99 13.60 -0.78 1.90
CA GLU A 99 13.52 -1.45 3.21
C GLU A 99 12.07 -1.64 3.66
N GLN A 100 11.23 -0.61 3.51
CA GLN A 100 9.80 -0.69 3.83
C GLN A 100 9.08 -1.68 2.91
N LEU A 101 9.42 -1.65 1.61
CA LEU A 101 8.88 -2.61 0.65
C LEU A 101 9.35 -4.05 0.94
N ALA A 102 10.59 -4.25 1.39
CA ALA A 102 11.08 -5.56 1.80
C ALA A 102 10.33 -6.08 3.04
N GLU A 103 10.07 -5.24 4.05
CA GLU A 103 9.22 -5.66 5.18
C GLU A 103 7.78 -5.95 4.75
N PHE A 104 7.22 -5.16 3.83
CA PHE A 104 5.90 -5.45 3.26
C PHE A 104 5.86 -6.83 2.59
N PHE A 105 6.80 -7.13 1.69
CA PHE A 105 6.91 -8.45 1.06
C PHE A 105 7.12 -9.58 2.07
N ARG A 106 7.95 -9.38 3.10
CA ARG A 106 8.15 -10.37 4.16
C ARG A 106 6.83 -10.68 4.87
N VAL A 107 6.07 -9.66 5.25
CA VAL A 107 4.75 -9.83 5.88
C VAL A 107 3.76 -10.53 4.93
N LEU A 108 3.70 -10.14 3.65
CA LEU A 108 2.83 -10.80 2.68
C LEU A 108 3.16 -12.29 2.52
N LYS A 109 4.46 -12.63 2.50
CA LYS A 109 4.96 -14.01 2.45
C LYS A 109 4.57 -14.79 3.71
N GLU A 110 4.80 -14.22 4.89
CA GLU A 110 4.44 -14.82 6.20
C GLU A 110 2.93 -15.11 6.32
N GLU A 111 2.09 -14.20 5.83
CA GLU A 111 0.61 -14.31 5.93
C GLU A 111 -0.01 -15.18 4.81
N GLY A 112 0.83 -15.62 3.86
CA GLY A 112 0.47 -16.58 2.81
C GLY A 112 -0.15 -15.97 1.55
N PHE A 113 0.11 -14.70 1.24
CA PHE A 113 -0.46 -14.01 0.08
C PHE A 113 0.24 -14.34 -1.25
N PHE A 114 1.47 -14.85 -1.21
CA PHE A 114 2.17 -15.30 -2.42
C PHE A 114 1.83 -16.76 -2.72
N TYR A 115 0.73 -16.96 -3.44
CA TYR A 115 0.29 -18.26 -3.92
C TYR A 115 0.23 -18.27 -5.46
N GLU A 116 1.20 -18.93 -6.08
CA GLU A 116 1.41 -18.92 -7.54
C GLU A 116 0.18 -19.39 -8.35
N LYS A 117 -0.61 -20.32 -7.82
CA LYS A 117 -1.77 -20.88 -8.53
C LYS A 117 -2.95 -19.92 -8.58
N GLU A 118 -3.10 -19.08 -7.56
CA GLU A 118 -4.15 -18.07 -7.47
C GLU A 118 -3.53 -16.79 -6.89
N PRO A 119 -2.75 -16.05 -7.70
CA PRO A 119 -2.03 -14.89 -7.22
C PRO A 119 -3.00 -13.73 -6.96
N TYR A 120 -2.74 -12.99 -5.89
CA TYR A 120 -3.39 -11.70 -5.68
C TYR A 120 -2.90 -10.70 -6.71
N VAL A 121 -3.76 -9.73 -7.03
CA VAL A 121 -3.32 -8.56 -7.80
C VAL A 121 -2.40 -7.73 -6.90
N LEU A 122 -1.22 -7.40 -7.43
CA LEU A 122 -0.24 -6.53 -6.82
C LEU A 122 0.14 -5.48 -7.86
N SER A 123 -0.36 -4.25 -7.68
CA SER A 123 -0.19 -3.15 -8.65
C SER A 123 0.71 -2.06 -8.09
N LEU A 124 1.21 -1.20 -8.97
CA LEU A 124 2.14 -0.12 -8.64
C LEU A 124 1.42 1.21 -8.79
N GLU A 125 1.48 2.02 -7.74
CA GLU A 125 0.85 3.34 -7.73
C GLU A 125 1.90 4.42 -7.42
N VAL A 126 2.57 4.85 -8.48
CA VAL A 126 3.62 5.87 -8.46
C VAL A 126 3.50 6.73 -9.71
N LYS A 127 3.73 8.04 -9.56
CA LYS A 127 3.68 9.00 -10.67
C LYS A 127 4.94 9.88 -10.71
N PRO A 128 5.29 10.45 -11.87
CA PRO A 128 6.34 11.46 -11.95
C PRO A 128 5.99 12.71 -11.15
N TRP A 129 7.00 13.33 -10.55
CA TRP A 129 6.86 14.62 -9.87
C TRP A 129 7.46 15.76 -10.71
N GLY A 130 6.67 16.80 -10.97
CA GLY A 130 7.11 17.92 -11.81
C GLY A 130 7.50 17.47 -13.23
N ASP A 131 8.74 17.75 -13.63
CA ASP A 131 9.27 17.44 -14.96
C ASP A 131 9.98 16.07 -15.04
N GLU A 132 9.78 15.19 -14.05
CA GLU A 132 10.34 13.83 -14.07
C GLU A 132 9.82 13.01 -15.27
N ASP A 133 10.71 12.22 -15.86
CA ASP A 133 10.37 11.33 -16.97
C ASP A 133 9.71 10.03 -16.47
N GLY A 134 8.53 9.71 -17.00
CA GLY A 134 7.75 8.53 -16.59
C GLY A 134 8.43 7.18 -16.82
N GLU A 135 9.24 7.04 -17.88
CA GLU A 135 10.00 5.81 -18.14
C GLU A 135 11.13 5.65 -17.13
N ILE A 136 11.76 6.75 -16.72
CA ILE A 136 12.76 6.74 -15.64
C ILE A 136 12.12 6.33 -14.31
N ILE A 137 10.92 6.85 -14.01
CA ILE A 137 10.19 6.48 -12.79
C ILE A 137 9.81 5.00 -12.82
N LEU A 138 9.26 4.51 -13.94
CA LEU A 138 8.94 3.10 -14.10
C LEU A 138 10.17 2.19 -13.91
N ALA A 139 11.32 2.57 -14.49
CA ALA A 139 12.57 1.84 -14.33
C ALA A 139 13.09 1.87 -12.89
N ASN A 140 12.96 3.01 -12.19
CA ASN A 140 13.29 3.13 -10.77
C ASN A 140 12.41 2.20 -9.93
N THR A 141 11.10 2.22 -10.12
CA THR A 141 10.13 1.40 -9.38
C THR A 141 10.43 -0.09 -9.53
N LYS A 142 10.67 -0.56 -10.76
CA LYS A 142 11.07 -1.95 -11.01
C LYS A 142 12.36 -2.32 -10.29
N ARG A 143 13.34 -1.41 -10.24
CA ARG A 143 14.61 -1.64 -9.53
C ARG A 143 14.40 -1.80 -8.02
N VAL A 144 13.57 -0.93 -7.42
CA VAL A 144 13.25 -0.98 -5.99
C VAL A 144 12.53 -2.27 -5.63
N ILE A 145 11.54 -2.69 -6.43
CA ILE A 145 10.85 -3.98 -6.26
C ILE A 145 11.82 -5.15 -6.30
N ASN A 146 12.64 -5.24 -7.36
CA ASN A 146 13.60 -6.33 -7.50
C ASN A 146 14.59 -6.38 -6.34
N ARG A 147 15.03 -5.20 -5.86
CA ARG A 147 15.95 -5.11 -4.73
C ARG A 147 15.27 -5.52 -3.42
N ALA A 148 14.07 -5.04 -3.17
CA ALA A 148 13.29 -5.38 -1.97
C ALA A 148 12.99 -6.88 -1.93
N TRP A 149 12.59 -7.48 -3.06
CA TRP A 149 12.33 -8.91 -3.17
C TRP A 149 13.58 -9.75 -2.87
N ALA A 150 14.74 -9.37 -3.41
CA ALA A 150 16.01 -10.03 -3.13
C ALA A 150 16.47 -9.95 -1.65
N LEU A 151 15.85 -9.11 -0.82
CA LEU A 151 16.08 -9.05 0.64
C LEU A 151 15.12 -9.94 1.45
N VAL A 152 14.13 -10.55 0.78
CA VAL A 152 13.10 -11.42 1.36
C VAL A 152 13.24 -12.87 0.88
N GLU A 153 13.92 -13.08 -0.25
CA GLU A 153 14.40 -14.38 -0.69
C GLU A 153 15.59 -14.83 0.17
N ASP A 154 15.50 -16.06 0.70
CA ASP A 154 16.64 -16.84 1.19
C ASP A 154 17.20 -17.66 0.02
#